data_AF-A0A6P0X4X4-F1
#
_entry.id   AF-A0A6P0X4X4-F1
#
_cell.length_a   1.000
_cell.length_b   1.000
_cell.length_c   1.000
_cell.angle_alpha   90.00
_cell.angle_beta   90.00
_cell.angle_gamma   90.00
#
_symmetry.space_group_name_H-M   'P 1'
#
loop_
_entity.id
_entity.type
_entity.pdbx_description
1 polymer ?
#
loop_
_entity_poly.entity_id
_entity_poly.type
_entity_poly.pdbx_seq_one_letter_code
_entity_poly.pdbx_strand_id
1 'polypeptide(L)'
;MASNTVESNFQQTGDPFFQGNSLLIPGNSTFQTTTIREAAMSGLDLEVGAKITEFANGGEVRGYGGIYYYDASGSPSTVGGKLRVEVKPTDYLNLGLGLQHDDLFGTNILFTVGGTFPGTRPAGYRQESDEPESVWARMGESVSRTASIVVDQQVESVSVTGSSTATATNPATGQPWVFVHVTEGGNSDGTFESPFATVQEGIAVTQSDGNYIVYVRSGGTSVDIGSIIIPAQVQLLSAGVLQEISTQDFGLVVLPFSNSGQLINFTGTITLTDQSVLSGFNLTSNNGPGIIVRDIGEITIRDINITSSSEAALLLENTTGTITIINSTLTGDGVPALVGTNINNLTVTGGNLISTNSTTNGITLDGITGAVDISEITITNPQRHGIAVTNVTGSLNLANGQISGSAA
;
A
#
# COMPACT_ATOMS: atom_id res chain seq x y z
N MET A 1 14.99 26.45 -11.31
CA MET A 1 14.13 25.30 -11.66
C MET A 1 14.00 24.43 -10.44
N ALA A 2 12.81 24.34 -9.86
CA ALA A 2 12.49 23.36 -8.84
C ALA A 2 11.66 22.26 -9.49
N SER A 3 12.04 21.01 -9.29
CA SER A 3 11.32 19.83 -9.76
C SER A 3 10.98 18.99 -8.54
N ASN A 4 9.69 18.82 -8.27
CA ASN A 4 9.21 17.87 -7.28
C ASN A 4 8.65 16.66 -8.02
N THR A 5 9.19 15.49 -7.71
CA THR A 5 8.69 14.19 -8.19
C THR A 5 7.88 13.58 -7.06
N VAL A 6 6.61 13.29 -7.32
CA VAL A 6 5.73 12.58 -6.39
C VAL A 6 5.34 11.26 -7.06
N GLU A 7 5.53 10.15 -6.36
CA GLU A 7 5.04 8.84 -6.78
C GLU A 7 3.55 8.77 -6.47
N SER A 8 2.71 8.68 -7.50
CA SER A 8 1.26 8.64 -7.36
C SER A 8 0.77 7.25 -7.79
N ASN A 9 0.65 6.37 -6.80
CA ASN A 9 -0.03 5.07 -6.86
C ASN A 9 0.64 3.98 -7.72
N PHE A 10 0.73 2.79 -7.14
CA PHE A 10 1.01 1.55 -7.85
C PHE A 10 -0.34 0.87 -8.17
N GLN A 11 -0.54 0.46 -9.41
CA GLN A 11 -1.75 -0.25 -9.86
C GLN A 11 -1.35 -1.62 -10.39
N GLN A 12 -1.88 -2.70 -9.80
CA GLN A 12 -1.62 -4.06 -10.28
C GLN A 12 -2.15 -4.24 -11.71
N THR A 13 -1.34 -4.82 -12.59
CA THR A 13 -1.67 -4.98 -14.03
C THR A 13 -1.54 -6.42 -14.52
N GLY A 14 -1.11 -7.35 -13.66
CA GLY A 14 -1.00 -8.77 -14.01
C GLY A 14 -0.98 -9.68 -12.79
N ASP A 15 -0.79 -10.97 -13.06
CA ASP A 15 -0.77 -11.99 -12.03
C ASP A 15 0.53 -11.94 -11.22
N PRO A 16 0.47 -12.12 -9.89
CA PRO A 16 1.67 -12.28 -9.07
C PRO A 16 2.53 -13.44 -9.57
N PHE A 17 3.84 -13.35 -9.35
CA PHE A 17 4.78 -14.42 -9.67
C PHE A 17 5.91 -14.47 -8.65
N PHE A 18 6.53 -15.63 -8.51
CA PHE A 18 7.67 -15.80 -7.62
C PHE A 18 8.98 -15.50 -8.35
N GLN A 19 9.91 -14.86 -7.65
CA GLN A 19 11.31 -14.71 -8.07
C GLN A 19 12.19 -14.78 -6.83
N GLY A 20 13.18 -15.68 -6.83
CA GLY A 20 13.97 -15.95 -5.62
C GLY A 20 13.08 -16.42 -4.47
N ASN A 21 13.18 -15.75 -3.31
CA ASN A 21 12.32 -16.00 -2.13
C ASN A 21 11.20 -14.95 -1.98
N SER A 22 10.87 -14.21 -3.03
CA SER A 22 9.91 -13.11 -2.97
C SER A 22 8.72 -13.34 -3.90
N LEU A 23 7.55 -12.89 -3.45
CA LEU A 23 6.37 -12.76 -4.32
C LEU A 23 6.36 -11.36 -4.90
N LEU A 24 6.43 -11.26 -6.22
CA LEU A 24 6.39 -10.01 -6.96
C LEU A 24 5.02 -9.83 -7.61
N ILE A 25 4.52 -8.60 -7.52
CA ILE A 25 3.24 -8.19 -8.06
C ILE A 25 3.53 -7.20 -9.18
N PRO A 26 3.24 -7.54 -10.45
CA PRO A 26 3.44 -6.63 -11.57
C PRO A 26 2.37 -5.55 -11.58
N GLY A 27 2.80 -4.32 -11.86
CA GLY A 27 1.92 -3.17 -11.90
C GLY A 27 2.50 -2.00 -12.66
N ASN A 28 1.79 -0.90 -12.64
CA ASN A 28 2.23 0.37 -13.17
C ASN A 28 2.42 1.36 -12.03
N SER A 29 3.58 2.02 -11.98
CA SER A 29 3.80 3.19 -11.14
C SER A 29 3.69 4.45 -12.00
N THR A 30 2.97 5.45 -11.49
CA THR A 30 2.88 6.76 -12.14
C THR A 30 3.72 7.77 -11.37
N PHE A 31 4.68 8.38 -12.06
CA PHE A 31 5.48 9.48 -11.55
C PHE A 31 4.95 10.77 -12.11
N GLN A 32 4.60 11.72 -11.24
CA GLN A 32 4.25 13.06 -11.66
C GLN A 32 5.41 14.00 -11.37
N THR A 33 5.95 14.61 -12.42
CA THR A 33 6.98 15.65 -12.34
C THR A 33 6.35 16.98 -12.68
N THR A 34 6.44 17.95 -11.76
CA THR A 34 5.99 19.31 -12.02
C THR A 34 7.19 20.24 -12.19
N THR A 35 7.28 20.89 -13.35
CA THR A 35 8.31 21.89 -13.67
C THR A 35 7.69 23.27 -13.76
N ILE A 36 8.29 24.23 -13.06
CA ILE A 36 7.94 25.64 -13.17
C ILE A 36 8.95 26.31 -14.10
N ARG A 37 8.47 26.95 -15.17
CA ARG A 37 9.28 27.72 -16.12
C ARG A 37 8.84 29.17 -16.12
N GLU A 38 9.80 30.06 -16.32
CA GLU A 38 9.58 31.49 -16.48
C GLU A 38 9.98 31.87 -17.90
N ALA A 39 9.06 32.46 -18.66
CA ALA A 39 9.31 32.93 -20.02
C ALA A 39 9.30 34.46 -20.06
N ALA A 40 10.40 35.07 -20.51
CA ALA A 40 10.46 36.51 -20.75
C ALA A 40 9.62 36.85 -21.99
N MET A 41 8.68 37.78 -21.85
CA MET A 41 7.85 38.23 -22.97
C MET A 41 8.55 39.32 -23.77
N SER A 42 8.38 39.25 -25.09
CA SER A 42 8.83 40.29 -26.03
C SER A 42 7.61 41.04 -26.58
N GLY A 43 7.75 42.31 -26.93
CA GLY A 43 6.59 43.06 -27.36
C GLY A 43 6.85 44.48 -27.82
N LEU A 44 5.76 45.13 -28.19
CA LEU A 44 5.72 46.52 -28.61
C LEU A 44 4.78 47.30 -27.70
N ASP A 45 5.20 48.49 -27.30
CA ASP A 45 4.43 49.40 -26.47
C ASP A 45 4.34 50.76 -27.19
N LEU A 46 3.11 51.24 -27.39
CA LEU A 46 2.83 52.56 -27.95
C LEU A 46 2.02 53.36 -26.93
N GLU A 47 2.56 54.50 -26.51
CA GLU A 47 1.90 55.45 -25.61
C GLU A 47 1.84 56.83 -26.25
N VAL A 48 0.68 57.48 -26.16
CA VAL A 48 0.49 58.88 -26.52
C VAL A 48 -0.03 59.63 -25.29
N GLY A 49 0.40 60.87 -25.11
CA GLY A 49 -0.04 61.68 -23.98
C GLY A 49 -0.19 63.15 -24.30
N ALA A 50 -1.12 63.79 -23.60
CA ALA A 50 -1.46 65.20 -23.76
C ALA A 50 -1.62 65.89 -22.40
N LYS A 51 -1.37 67.20 -22.37
CA LYS A 51 -1.66 68.05 -21.22
C LYS A 51 -3.18 68.20 -21.09
N ILE A 52 -3.71 67.89 -19.92
CA ILE A 52 -5.14 67.99 -19.62
C ILE A 52 -5.44 69.39 -19.08
N THR A 53 -4.70 69.81 -18.06
CA THR A 53 -4.90 71.12 -17.42
C THR A 53 -3.61 71.62 -16.81
N GLU A 54 -3.56 72.93 -16.57
CA GLU A 54 -2.52 73.61 -15.82
C GLU A 54 -3.11 74.21 -14.56
N PHE A 55 -2.35 74.20 -13.46
CA PHE A 55 -2.70 74.89 -12.23
C PHE A 55 -2.21 76.33 -12.31
N ALA A 56 -2.99 77.27 -11.74
CA ALA A 56 -2.62 78.68 -11.66
C ALA A 56 -1.25 78.96 -10.99
N ASN A 57 -0.71 77.96 -10.27
CA ASN A 57 0.57 78.02 -9.56
C ASN A 57 1.75 77.41 -10.36
N GLY A 58 1.55 77.10 -11.66
CA GLY A 58 2.60 76.56 -12.54
C GLY A 58 2.76 75.04 -12.51
N GLY A 59 1.83 74.31 -11.87
CA GLY A 59 1.78 72.85 -11.94
C GLY A 59 1.00 72.37 -13.17
N GLU A 60 1.17 71.12 -13.57
CA GLU A 60 0.47 70.54 -14.73
C GLU A 60 -0.12 69.15 -14.46
N VAL A 61 -1.18 68.81 -15.18
CA VAL A 61 -1.77 67.47 -15.23
C VAL A 61 -1.70 66.97 -16.66
N ARG A 62 -1.20 65.74 -16.83
CA ARG A 62 -1.06 65.06 -18.11
C ARG A 62 -1.76 63.72 -18.07
N GLY A 63 -2.43 63.38 -19.17
CA GLY A 63 -3.02 62.07 -19.41
C GLY A 63 -2.25 61.35 -20.51
N TYR A 64 -2.03 60.06 -20.30
CA TYR A 64 -1.36 59.16 -21.22
C TYR A 64 -2.27 57.97 -21.45
N GLY A 65 -2.41 57.58 -22.72
CA GLY A 65 -3.14 56.39 -23.13
C GLY A 65 -2.28 55.61 -24.12
N GLY A 66 -2.24 54.30 -23.95
CA GLY A 66 -1.43 53.45 -24.79
C GLY A 66 -2.02 52.06 -24.95
N ILE A 67 -1.48 51.36 -25.94
CA ILE A 67 -1.73 49.96 -26.17
C ILE A 67 -0.39 49.23 -26.20
N TYR A 68 -0.39 48.00 -25.72
CA TYR A 68 0.78 47.13 -25.79
C TYR A 68 0.39 45.76 -26.33
N TYR A 69 1.37 45.11 -26.94
CA TYR A 69 1.28 43.73 -27.40
C TYR A 69 2.48 42.97 -26.86
N TYR A 70 2.23 41.87 -26.14
CA TYR A 70 3.27 40.98 -25.66
C TYR A 70 3.07 39.56 -26.19
N ASP A 71 4.17 38.93 -26.55
CA ASP A 71 4.24 37.57 -27.05
C ASP A 71 5.40 36.82 -26.39
N ALA A 72 5.15 35.55 -26.03
CA ALA A 72 6.14 34.66 -25.44
C ALA A 72 5.94 33.22 -25.95
N SER A 73 7.07 32.52 -26.17
CA SER A 73 7.04 31.11 -26.54
C SER A 73 6.36 30.28 -25.44
N GLY A 74 5.22 29.65 -25.77
CA GLY A 74 4.49 28.77 -24.87
C GLY A 74 3.33 29.42 -24.11
N SER A 75 3.07 30.72 -24.31
CA SER A 75 1.94 31.45 -23.73
C SER A 75 1.06 32.06 -24.83
N PRO A 76 -0.25 32.27 -24.61
CA PRO A 76 -1.07 33.06 -25.51
C PRO A 76 -0.52 34.49 -25.62
N SER A 77 -0.49 35.05 -26.84
CA SER A 77 -0.19 36.46 -27.00
C SER A 77 -1.29 37.33 -26.40
N THR A 78 -0.91 38.48 -25.84
CA THR A 78 -1.85 39.38 -25.16
C THR A 78 -1.77 40.79 -25.73
N VAL A 79 -2.94 41.41 -25.90
CA VAL A 79 -3.08 42.84 -26.25
C VAL A 79 -3.72 43.52 -25.06
N GLY A 80 -3.06 44.55 -24.55
CA GLY A 80 -3.53 45.29 -23.38
C GLY A 80 -3.65 46.77 -23.61
N GLY A 81 -4.49 47.38 -22.79
CA GLY A 81 -4.63 48.83 -22.70
C GLY A 81 -3.91 49.36 -21.47
N LYS A 82 -3.33 50.55 -21.58
CA LYS A 82 -2.82 51.29 -20.44
C LYS A 82 -3.31 52.73 -20.42
N LEU A 83 -3.61 53.19 -19.22
CA LEU A 83 -3.95 54.57 -18.92
C LEU A 83 -3.04 55.06 -17.82
N ARG A 84 -2.48 56.25 -17.95
CA ARG A 84 -1.66 56.86 -16.91
C ARG A 84 -1.99 58.33 -16.76
N VAL A 85 -2.20 58.78 -15.53
CA VAL A 85 -2.37 60.18 -15.19
C VAL A 85 -1.14 60.61 -14.40
N GLU A 86 -0.52 61.70 -14.82
CA GLU A 86 0.61 62.30 -14.14
C GLU A 86 0.23 63.71 -13.68
N VAL A 87 0.47 63.98 -12.40
CA VAL A 87 0.23 65.27 -11.75
C VAL A 87 1.58 65.78 -11.29
N LYS A 88 1.91 67.01 -11.70
CA LYS A 88 3.08 67.74 -11.22
C LYS A 88 2.58 68.97 -10.46
N PRO A 89 2.37 68.87 -9.13
CA PRO A 89 1.88 70.01 -8.35
C PRO A 89 2.89 71.16 -8.31
N THR A 90 4.19 70.84 -8.42
CA THR A 90 5.32 71.77 -8.48
C THR A 90 6.38 71.24 -9.42
N ASP A 91 7.37 72.07 -9.78
CA ASP A 91 8.50 71.67 -10.64
C ASP A 91 9.40 70.57 -10.04
N TYR A 92 9.23 70.28 -8.75
CA TYR A 92 10.09 69.37 -7.99
C TYR A 92 9.43 68.04 -7.64
N LEU A 93 8.11 67.92 -7.79
CA LEU A 93 7.36 66.74 -7.38
C LEU A 93 6.51 66.22 -8.54
N ASN A 94 6.66 64.95 -8.89
CA ASN A 94 5.80 64.26 -9.84
C ASN A 94 5.09 63.10 -9.17
N LEU A 95 3.78 63.05 -9.32
CA LEU A 95 2.92 61.96 -8.86
C LEU A 95 2.28 61.31 -10.08
N GLY A 96 2.30 60.00 -10.17
CA GLY A 96 1.70 59.26 -11.27
C GLY A 96 0.81 58.13 -10.78
N LEU A 97 -0.29 57.90 -11.49
CA LEU A 97 -1.14 56.74 -11.32
C LEU A 97 -1.34 56.10 -12.68
N GLY A 98 -0.95 54.84 -12.81
CA GLY A 98 -1.13 54.00 -14.00
C GLY A 98 -2.12 52.88 -13.74
N LEU A 99 -2.95 52.58 -14.72
CA LEU A 99 -3.82 51.41 -14.80
C LEU A 99 -3.46 50.66 -16.08
N GLN A 100 -3.24 49.37 -15.98
CA GLN A 100 -2.99 48.50 -17.11
C GLN A 100 -3.95 47.32 -17.03
N HIS A 101 -4.49 46.90 -18.17
CA HIS A 101 -5.35 45.72 -18.22
C HIS A 101 -5.14 44.92 -19.49
N ASP A 102 -4.98 43.61 -19.30
CA ASP A 102 -4.99 42.62 -20.36
C ASP A 102 -5.51 41.27 -19.85
N ASP A 103 -5.78 40.36 -20.78
CA ASP A 103 -6.40 39.06 -20.51
C ASP A 103 -5.45 38.05 -19.83
N LEU A 104 -4.13 38.30 -19.86
CA LEU A 104 -3.12 37.41 -19.31
C LEU A 104 -2.72 37.81 -17.88
N PHE A 105 -2.49 39.09 -17.63
CA PHE A 105 -2.02 39.62 -16.34
C PHE A 105 -3.11 40.30 -15.50
N GLY A 106 -4.33 40.42 -16.03
CA GLY A 106 -5.45 41.05 -15.32
C GLY A 106 -5.31 42.56 -15.21
N THR A 107 -5.85 43.17 -14.16
CA THR A 107 -5.83 44.64 -13.97
C THR A 107 -4.78 45.03 -12.93
N ASN A 108 -3.79 45.82 -13.32
CA ASN A 108 -2.71 46.29 -12.46
C ASN A 108 -2.79 47.81 -12.25
N ILE A 109 -2.58 48.25 -11.00
CA ILE A 109 -2.53 49.66 -10.61
C ILE A 109 -1.12 49.99 -10.13
N LEU A 110 -0.49 50.99 -10.75
CA LEU A 110 0.85 51.44 -10.43
C LEU A 110 0.80 52.87 -9.91
N PHE A 111 1.35 53.10 -8.72
CA PHE A 111 1.50 54.44 -8.16
C PHE A 111 2.98 54.84 -8.16
N THR A 112 3.30 56.00 -8.72
CA THR A 112 4.65 56.52 -8.81
C THR A 112 4.78 57.88 -8.13
N VAL A 113 5.89 58.06 -7.40
CA VAL A 113 6.27 59.33 -6.78
C VAL A 113 7.71 59.59 -7.17
N GLY A 114 7.97 60.75 -7.76
CA GLY A 114 9.31 61.19 -8.09
C GLY A 114 9.57 62.60 -7.57
N GLY A 115 10.85 62.87 -7.34
CA GLY A 115 11.36 64.18 -6.96
C GLY A 115 12.45 64.61 -7.92
N THR A 116 12.41 65.85 -8.39
CA THR A 116 13.48 66.45 -9.19
C THR A 116 14.12 67.59 -8.39
N PHE A 117 15.45 67.58 -8.23
CA PHE A 117 16.16 68.65 -7.52
C PHE A 117 16.54 69.80 -8.47
N PRO A 118 16.46 71.07 -8.04
CA PRO A 118 16.83 72.21 -8.88
C PRO A 118 18.32 72.17 -9.28
N GLY A 119 18.60 72.40 -10.57
CA GLY A 119 19.97 72.49 -11.12
C GLY A 119 20.27 71.61 -12.34
N THR A 120 19.37 70.71 -12.75
CA THR A 120 19.61 69.76 -13.85
C THR A 120 18.58 69.79 -14.99
N ARG A 121 17.60 70.70 -14.97
CA ARG A 121 16.72 70.99 -16.11
C ARG A 121 16.94 72.45 -16.56
N PRO A 122 16.94 72.75 -17.87
CA PRO A 122 16.83 74.12 -18.32
C PRO A 122 15.54 74.67 -17.73
N ALA A 123 15.64 75.69 -16.88
CA ALA A 123 14.47 76.39 -16.39
C ALA A 123 13.66 76.83 -17.60
N GLY A 124 12.41 76.38 -17.68
CA GLY A 124 11.43 76.98 -18.57
C GLY A 124 11.49 78.48 -18.35
N TYR A 125 11.83 79.20 -19.41
CA TYR A 125 11.84 80.64 -19.44
C TYR A 125 10.42 81.08 -19.08
N ARG A 126 10.19 81.51 -17.83
CA ARG A 126 8.97 82.22 -17.44
C ARG A 126 8.97 83.51 -18.25
N GLN A 127 8.43 83.46 -19.45
CA GLN A 127 8.08 84.64 -20.21
C GLN A 127 6.56 84.71 -20.28
N GLU A 128 6.10 85.75 -19.63
CA GLU A 128 4.78 86.34 -19.64
C GLU A 128 4.32 86.59 -21.09
N SER A 129 3.82 85.56 -21.76
CA SER A 129 3.15 85.65 -23.07
C SER A 129 2.53 84.29 -23.44
N ASP A 130 1.28 84.32 -23.90
CA ASP A 130 0.41 83.25 -24.42
C ASP A 130 1.01 82.43 -25.59
N GLU A 131 2.25 81.94 -25.49
CA GLU A 131 2.88 81.10 -26.51
C GLU A 131 2.92 79.64 -26.04
N PRO A 132 2.28 78.70 -26.76
CA PRO A 132 2.30 77.29 -26.40
C PRO A 132 3.73 76.75 -26.44
N GLU A 133 4.15 76.11 -25.36
CA GLU A 133 5.46 75.46 -25.24
C GLU A 133 5.72 74.59 -26.49
N SER A 134 6.75 74.96 -27.26
CA SER A 134 7.08 74.32 -28.54
C SER A 134 7.31 72.81 -28.34
N VAL A 135 6.63 71.98 -29.14
CA VAL A 135 6.77 70.52 -29.16
C VAL A 135 8.24 70.09 -29.31
N TRP A 136 9.09 70.93 -29.92
CA TRP A 136 10.53 70.69 -30.07
C TRP A 136 11.31 70.76 -28.76
N ALA A 137 10.88 71.58 -27.78
CA ALA A 137 11.53 71.64 -26.46
C ALA A 137 11.43 70.31 -25.70
N ARG A 138 10.44 69.47 -26.05
CA ARG A 138 10.17 68.17 -25.43
C ARG A 138 10.94 67.01 -26.04
N MET A 139 11.61 67.19 -27.19
CA MET A 139 12.50 66.17 -27.75
C MET A 139 13.79 65.99 -26.95
N GLY A 140 14.12 66.93 -26.06
CA GLY A 140 15.25 66.84 -25.14
C GLY A 140 14.92 66.24 -23.77
N GLU A 141 13.65 65.89 -23.50
CA GLU A 141 13.26 65.29 -22.22
C GLU A 141 13.73 63.82 -22.17
N SER A 142 14.36 63.42 -21.05
CA SER A 142 14.92 62.07 -20.91
C SER A 142 13.83 61.01 -21.04
N VAL A 143 14.02 60.03 -21.92
CA VAL A 143 13.15 58.86 -22.03
C VAL A 143 13.14 58.12 -20.69
N SER A 144 11.99 58.08 -20.01
CA SER A 144 11.82 57.21 -18.85
C SER A 144 11.86 55.76 -19.32
N ARG A 145 12.95 55.05 -19.02
CA ARG A 145 13.05 53.61 -19.29
C ARG A 145 12.35 52.86 -18.18
N THR A 146 11.21 52.26 -18.47
CA THR A 146 10.64 51.21 -17.62
C THR A 146 11.45 49.94 -17.85
N ALA A 147 12.25 49.53 -16.86
CA ALA A 147 13.15 48.37 -16.95
C ALA A 147 12.50 47.08 -16.43
N SER A 148 11.18 46.96 -16.45
CA SER A 148 10.50 45.73 -16.03
C SER A 148 10.45 44.74 -17.19
N ILE A 149 11.05 43.58 -17.00
CA ILE A 149 10.85 42.42 -17.88
C ILE A 149 9.55 41.77 -17.45
N VAL A 150 8.59 41.67 -18.38
CA VAL A 150 7.35 40.91 -18.14
C VAL A 150 7.71 39.43 -18.24
N VAL A 151 7.40 38.68 -17.17
CA VAL A 151 7.69 37.25 -17.05
C VAL A 151 6.37 36.52 -16.87
N ASP A 152 6.13 35.52 -17.71
CA ASP A 152 5.03 34.57 -17.55
C ASP A 152 5.54 33.31 -16.82
N GLN A 153 4.85 32.90 -15.75
CA GLN A 153 5.17 31.70 -14.98
C GLN A 153 4.29 30.54 -15.44
N GLN A 154 4.91 29.56 -16.09
CA GLN A 154 4.24 28.38 -16.62
C GLN A 154 4.46 27.18 -15.68
N VAL A 155 3.38 26.45 -15.41
CA VAL A 155 3.42 25.19 -14.65
C VAL A 155 3.14 24.05 -15.62
N GLU A 156 4.13 23.20 -15.84
CA GLU A 156 4.00 22.01 -16.67
C GLU A 156 4.06 20.78 -15.77
N SER A 157 3.00 19.96 -15.80
CA SER A 157 2.96 18.68 -15.10
C SER A 157 3.00 17.54 -16.11
N VAL A 158 4.05 16.72 -16.05
CA VAL A 158 4.18 15.52 -16.88
C VAL A 158 3.97 14.31 -15.99
N SER A 159 3.04 13.43 -16.38
CA SER A 159 2.84 12.13 -15.73
C SER A 159 3.46 11.04 -16.60
N VAL A 160 4.45 10.33 -16.08
CA VAL A 160 5.06 9.18 -16.74
C VAL A 160 4.60 7.93 -16.02
N THR A 161 3.91 7.04 -16.74
CA THR A 161 3.52 5.73 -16.21
C THR A 161 4.50 4.69 -16.73
N GLY A 162 5.18 3.99 -15.82
CA GLY A 162 6.11 2.91 -16.13
C GLY A 162 5.62 1.59 -15.56
N SER A 163 5.95 0.48 -16.22
CA SER A 163 5.74 -0.84 -15.63
C SER A 163 6.80 -1.08 -14.54
N SER A 164 6.35 -1.51 -13.37
CA SER A 164 7.20 -1.80 -12.21
C SER A 164 6.69 -3.06 -11.51
N THR A 165 7.53 -3.66 -10.68
CA THR A 165 7.16 -4.80 -9.84
C THR A 165 7.33 -4.40 -8.38
N ALA A 166 6.29 -4.61 -7.58
CA ALA A 166 6.35 -4.43 -6.13
C ALA A 166 6.46 -5.79 -5.44
N THR A 167 7.22 -5.86 -4.34
CA THR A 167 7.28 -7.06 -3.51
C THR A 167 6.08 -7.10 -2.57
N ALA A 168 5.51 -8.29 -2.35
CA ALA A 168 4.43 -8.47 -1.40
C ALA A 168 4.91 -8.24 0.05
N THR A 169 4.37 -7.21 0.70
CA THR A 169 4.74 -6.82 2.08
C THR A 169 3.74 -7.37 3.08
N ASN A 170 4.23 -7.96 4.18
CA ASN A 170 3.43 -8.42 5.30
C ASN A 170 2.82 -7.22 6.05
N PRO A 171 1.48 -7.14 6.18
CA PRO A 171 0.82 -6.03 6.86
C PRO A 171 1.09 -5.99 8.38
N ALA A 172 1.47 -7.11 8.99
CA ALA A 172 1.73 -7.18 10.43
C ALA A 172 3.11 -6.61 10.80
N THR A 173 4.12 -6.83 9.96
CA THR A 173 5.53 -6.47 10.24
C THR A 173 6.01 -5.28 9.41
N GLY A 174 5.34 -4.98 8.29
CA GLY A 174 5.81 -4.00 7.30
C GLY A 174 7.05 -4.47 6.52
N GLN A 175 7.41 -5.75 6.61
CA GLN A 175 8.54 -6.36 5.89
C GLN A 175 8.05 -7.27 4.75
N PRO A 176 8.85 -7.50 3.70
CA PRO A 176 8.49 -8.43 2.63
C PRO A 176 8.21 -9.84 3.14
N TRP A 177 7.20 -10.50 2.55
CA TRP A 177 7.01 -11.94 2.72
C TRP A 177 8.21 -12.70 2.14
N VAL A 178 8.69 -13.70 2.88
CA VAL A 178 9.79 -14.57 2.48
C VAL A 178 9.27 -15.97 2.21
N PHE A 179 9.32 -16.38 0.95
CA PHE A 179 8.88 -17.69 0.50
C PHE A 179 10.05 -18.66 0.39
N VAL A 180 9.97 -19.75 1.13
CA VAL A 180 10.89 -20.88 1.03
C VAL A 180 10.18 -21.97 0.22
N HIS A 181 10.65 -22.21 -0.99
CA HIS A 181 10.04 -23.16 -1.91
C HIS A 181 10.57 -24.57 -1.69
N VAL A 182 9.64 -25.51 -1.62
CA VAL A 182 9.93 -26.95 -1.53
C VAL A 182 9.23 -27.66 -2.69
N THR A 183 9.95 -28.52 -3.38
CA THR A 183 9.38 -29.38 -4.43
C THR A 183 10.11 -30.70 -4.49
N GLU A 184 9.39 -31.76 -4.88
CA GLU A 184 10.00 -33.05 -5.17
C GLU A 184 11.11 -32.90 -6.23
N GLY A 185 12.31 -33.43 -5.93
CA GLY A 185 13.48 -33.31 -6.80
C GLY A 185 14.26 -31.99 -6.71
N GLY A 186 13.87 -31.07 -5.82
CA GLY A 186 14.70 -29.93 -5.43
C GLY A 186 16.03 -30.38 -4.81
N ASN A 187 17.05 -29.52 -4.75
CA ASN A 187 18.35 -29.88 -4.19
C ASN A 187 19.22 -28.68 -3.78
N SER A 188 18.62 -27.50 -3.59
CA SER A 188 19.39 -26.25 -3.54
C SER A 188 18.93 -25.32 -2.41
N ASP A 189 18.78 -24.02 -2.66
CA ASP A 189 18.72 -22.95 -1.64
C ASP A 189 17.31 -22.52 -1.21
N GLY A 190 16.27 -23.15 -1.74
CA GLY A 190 14.88 -22.86 -1.37
C GLY A 190 14.27 -21.67 -2.10
N THR A 191 14.95 -21.11 -3.10
CA THR A 191 14.37 -20.13 -4.02
C THR A 191 13.35 -20.77 -4.97
N PHE A 192 12.56 -19.95 -5.65
CA PHE A 192 11.60 -20.42 -6.64
C PHE A 192 12.28 -21.20 -7.78
N GLU A 193 13.42 -20.71 -8.25
CA GLU A 193 14.22 -21.27 -9.32
C GLU A 193 15.02 -22.50 -8.86
N SER A 194 15.40 -22.54 -7.58
CA SER A 194 16.24 -23.59 -6.97
C SER A 194 15.65 -24.07 -5.62
N PRO A 195 14.49 -24.74 -5.62
CA PRO A 195 13.79 -25.15 -4.39
C PRO A 195 14.51 -26.25 -3.59
N PHE A 196 14.14 -26.39 -2.32
CA PHE A 196 14.58 -27.51 -1.47
C PHE A 196 13.90 -28.83 -1.86
N ALA A 197 14.59 -29.93 -1.55
CA ALA A 197 14.11 -31.29 -1.79
C ALA A 197 13.05 -31.71 -0.77
N THR A 198 13.24 -31.29 0.49
CA THR A 198 12.44 -31.74 1.62
C THR A 198 11.86 -30.57 2.41
N VAL A 199 10.73 -30.82 3.07
CA VAL A 199 10.08 -29.84 3.95
C VAL A 199 10.95 -29.53 5.17
N GLN A 200 11.72 -30.51 5.65
CA GLN A 200 12.61 -30.35 6.80
C GLN A 200 13.73 -29.33 6.50
N GLU A 201 14.33 -29.37 5.31
CA GLU A 201 15.31 -28.37 4.87
C GLU A 201 14.67 -26.98 4.77
N GLY A 202 13.46 -26.91 4.20
CA GLY A 202 12.72 -25.65 4.10
C GLY A 202 12.39 -25.03 5.45
N ILE A 203 11.97 -25.84 6.43
CA ILE A 203 11.71 -25.37 7.80
C ILE A 203 13.00 -24.93 8.49
N ALA A 204 14.11 -25.62 8.28
CA ALA A 204 15.38 -25.35 8.97
C ALA A 204 15.98 -23.96 8.67
N VAL A 205 15.59 -23.32 7.57
CA VAL A 205 16.06 -21.97 7.20
C VAL A 205 15.10 -20.86 7.61
N THR A 206 13.94 -21.19 8.17
CA THR A 206 12.94 -20.19 8.59
C THR A 206 13.33 -19.48 9.88
N GLN A 207 12.80 -18.28 10.07
CA GLN A 207 12.94 -17.50 11.29
C GLN A 207 11.56 -17.20 11.87
N SER A 208 11.48 -17.13 13.20
CA SER A 208 10.24 -16.80 13.93
C SER A 208 10.03 -15.29 14.02
N ASP A 209 10.01 -14.62 12.87
CA ASP A 209 9.80 -13.17 12.72
C ASP A 209 8.43 -12.80 12.14
N GLY A 210 7.62 -13.81 11.78
CA GLY A 210 6.30 -13.64 11.18
C GLY A 210 6.27 -13.43 9.67
N ASN A 211 7.42 -13.48 8.99
CA ASN A 211 7.51 -13.21 7.54
C ASN A 211 7.74 -14.47 6.69
N TYR A 212 8.03 -15.62 7.30
CA TYR A 212 8.39 -16.84 6.57
C TYR A 212 7.19 -17.71 6.22
N ILE A 213 7.14 -18.09 4.94
CA ILE A 213 6.18 -19.05 4.39
C ILE A 213 6.94 -20.17 3.70
N VAL A 214 6.81 -21.39 4.18
CA VAL A 214 7.28 -22.59 3.48
C VAL A 214 6.19 -23.02 2.52
N TYR A 215 6.45 -22.89 1.22
CA TYR A 215 5.47 -23.18 0.16
C TYR A 215 5.85 -24.42 -0.64
N VAL A 216 5.04 -25.47 -0.51
CA VAL A 216 5.30 -26.79 -1.09
C VAL A 216 4.48 -26.96 -2.37
N ARG A 217 5.15 -27.16 -3.52
CA ARG A 217 4.52 -27.08 -4.86
C ARG A 217 4.29 -28.41 -5.56
N SER A 218 4.93 -29.50 -5.13
CA SER A 218 4.79 -30.82 -5.76
C SER A 218 4.79 -31.91 -4.69
N GLY A 219 3.91 -32.89 -4.85
CA GLY A 219 3.87 -34.12 -4.05
C GLY A 219 3.22 -35.24 -4.85
N GLY A 220 3.97 -35.82 -5.80
CA GLY A 220 3.52 -37.01 -6.54
C GLY A 220 3.67 -38.30 -5.73
N THR A 221 4.48 -38.27 -4.68
CA THR A 221 4.77 -39.41 -3.79
C THR A 221 4.51 -39.04 -2.34
N SER A 222 4.16 -40.04 -1.52
CA SER A 222 4.03 -39.86 -0.07
C SER A 222 5.41 -39.59 0.52
N VAL A 223 5.58 -38.46 1.19
CA VAL A 223 6.85 -38.06 1.81
C VAL A 223 6.81 -38.46 3.28
N ASP A 224 7.72 -39.32 3.71
CA ASP A 224 7.94 -39.58 5.13
C ASP A 224 8.68 -38.40 5.75
N ILE A 225 8.01 -37.70 6.65
CA ILE A 225 8.54 -36.54 7.37
C ILE A 225 9.02 -36.93 8.77
N GLY A 226 8.78 -38.17 9.22
CA GLY A 226 9.05 -38.59 10.59
C GLY A 226 8.31 -37.72 11.61
N SER A 227 9.03 -36.86 12.33
CA SER A 227 8.46 -35.86 13.21
C SER A 227 9.07 -34.49 12.90
N ILE A 228 8.22 -33.52 12.56
CA ILE A 228 8.64 -32.15 12.27
C ILE A 228 7.99 -31.16 13.24
N ILE A 229 8.70 -30.08 13.52
CA ILE A 229 8.21 -28.97 14.35
C ILE A 229 8.17 -27.74 13.45
N ILE A 230 6.99 -27.13 13.31
CA ILE A 230 6.83 -25.86 12.61
C ILE A 230 7.15 -24.74 13.59
N PRO A 231 8.18 -23.89 13.32
CA PRO A 231 8.57 -22.81 14.22
C PRO A 231 7.47 -21.75 14.38
N ALA A 232 7.61 -20.94 15.43
CA ALA A 232 6.60 -19.97 15.77
C ALA A 232 6.51 -18.92 14.66
N GLN A 233 5.30 -18.44 14.37
CA GLN A 233 5.02 -17.42 13.36
C GLN A 233 5.41 -17.83 11.92
N VAL A 234 5.59 -19.14 11.66
CA VAL A 234 5.88 -19.68 10.32
C VAL A 234 4.63 -20.34 9.75
N GLN A 235 4.41 -20.16 8.44
CA GLN A 235 3.32 -20.79 7.72
C GLN A 235 3.86 -21.92 6.83
N LEU A 236 3.28 -23.11 6.93
CA LEU A 236 3.52 -24.22 6.01
C LEU A 236 2.28 -24.38 5.13
N LEU A 237 2.43 -24.05 3.85
CA LEU A 237 1.34 -23.99 2.88
C LEU A 237 1.63 -24.92 1.70
N SER A 238 0.59 -25.58 1.20
CA SER A 238 0.64 -26.43 0.02
C SER A 238 -0.04 -25.76 -1.17
N ALA A 239 0.52 -25.96 -2.36
CA ALA A 239 -0.08 -25.56 -3.64
C ALA A 239 -1.34 -26.37 -4.01
N GLY A 240 -1.64 -27.46 -3.29
CA GLY A 240 -2.77 -28.34 -3.57
C GLY A 240 -4.15 -27.69 -3.47
N VAL A 241 -4.28 -26.71 -2.58
CA VAL A 241 -5.50 -25.93 -2.34
C VAL A 241 -5.27 -24.46 -2.68
N LEU A 242 -6.34 -23.70 -2.84
CA LEU A 242 -6.24 -22.25 -3.03
C LEU A 242 -5.57 -21.62 -1.79
N GLN A 243 -4.48 -20.90 -2.01
CA GLN A 243 -3.76 -20.21 -0.94
C GLN A 243 -3.80 -18.71 -1.21
N GLU A 244 -4.14 -17.96 -0.17
CA GLU A 244 -4.19 -16.51 -0.19
C GLU A 244 -3.38 -15.96 0.97
N ILE A 245 -2.67 -14.87 0.73
CA ILE A 245 -1.93 -14.13 1.75
C ILE A 245 -2.41 -12.69 1.83
N SER A 246 -2.38 -12.12 3.03
CA SER A 246 -2.64 -10.69 3.22
C SER A 246 -1.37 -9.91 2.93
N THR A 247 -1.52 -8.82 2.18
CA THR A 247 -0.45 -7.89 1.83
C THR A 247 -0.85 -6.47 2.20
N GLN A 248 0.12 -5.67 2.63
CA GLN A 248 -0.10 -4.29 3.06
C GLN A 248 -0.67 -3.42 1.93
N ASP A 249 -0.14 -3.58 0.72
CA ASP A 249 -0.43 -2.67 -0.40
C ASP A 249 -1.54 -3.20 -1.34
N PHE A 250 -1.83 -4.50 -1.32
CA PHE A 250 -2.74 -5.14 -2.29
C PHE A 250 -3.89 -5.93 -1.66
N GLY A 251 -3.98 -5.99 -0.32
CA GLY A 251 -4.99 -6.81 0.37
C GLY A 251 -4.72 -8.30 0.19
N LEU A 252 -5.76 -9.10 -0.07
CA LEU A 252 -5.62 -10.54 -0.26
C LEU A 252 -5.08 -10.85 -1.66
N VAL A 253 -3.95 -11.56 -1.71
CA VAL A 253 -3.29 -11.97 -2.95
C VAL A 253 -3.23 -13.49 -3.00
N VAL A 254 -3.75 -14.05 -4.10
CA VAL A 254 -3.67 -15.50 -4.39
C VAL A 254 -2.24 -15.88 -4.72
N LEU A 255 -1.73 -16.95 -4.10
CA LEU A 255 -0.40 -17.46 -4.37
C LEU A 255 -0.35 -18.12 -5.76
N PRO A 256 0.70 -17.84 -6.55
CA PRO A 256 0.94 -18.54 -7.81
C PRO A 256 1.00 -20.06 -7.62
N PHE A 257 0.50 -20.80 -8.61
CA PHE A 257 0.44 -22.27 -8.60
C PHE A 257 -0.45 -22.90 -7.52
N SER A 258 -1.14 -22.10 -6.70
CA SER A 258 -2.10 -22.64 -5.73
C SER A 258 -3.34 -23.22 -6.44
N ASN A 259 -4.12 -24.00 -5.69
CA ASN A 259 -5.29 -24.72 -6.21
C ASN A 259 -4.97 -25.71 -7.35
N SER A 260 -3.82 -26.39 -7.27
CA SER A 260 -3.45 -27.43 -8.25
C SER A 260 -4.37 -28.65 -8.21
N GLY A 261 -5.14 -28.83 -7.12
CA GLY A 261 -5.98 -29.99 -6.85
C GLY A 261 -5.21 -31.22 -6.38
N GLN A 262 -3.87 -31.14 -6.30
CA GLN A 262 -3.02 -32.23 -5.84
C GLN A 262 -2.54 -31.95 -4.42
N LEU A 263 -3.20 -32.58 -3.44
CA LEU A 263 -2.77 -32.54 -2.05
C LEU A 263 -1.51 -33.38 -1.86
N ILE A 264 -0.60 -32.87 -1.03
CA ILE A 264 0.67 -33.53 -0.71
C ILE A 264 0.43 -34.48 0.44
N ASN A 265 0.90 -35.73 0.29
CA ASN A 265 0.75 -36.77 1.31
C ASN A 265 2.00 -36.83 2.17
N PHE A 266 1.84 -36.58 3.47
CA PHE A 266 2.87 -36.78 4.49
C PHE A 266 2.58 -38.00 5.33
N THR A 267 3.65 -38.70 5.70
CA THR A 267 3.62 -39.73 6.72
C THR A 267 4.43 -39.26 7.92
N GLY A 268 3.83 -39.23 9.10
CA GLY A 268 4.50 -38.81 10.33
C GLY A 268 3.65 -37.90 11.21
N THR A 269 4.33 -37.13 12.07
CA THR A 269 3.74 -36.26 13.08
C THR A 269 4.18 -34.82 12.87
N ILE A 270 3.24 -33.88 12.98
CA ILE A 270 3.53 -32.44 12.88
C ILE A 270 3.25 -31.79 14.24
N THR A 271 4.26 -31.12 14.80
CA THR A 271 4.08 -30.27 15.98
C THR A 271 3.97 -28.82 15.55
N LEU A 272 2.90 -28.16 15.94
CA LEU A 272 2.66 -26.74 15.68
C LEU A 272 3.07 -25.91 16.90
N THR A 273 3.71 -24.78 16.64
CA THR A 273 4.10 -23.81 17.68
C THR A 273 3.41 -22.46 17.46
N ASP A 274 3.58 -21.52 18.39
CA ASP A 274 2.74 -20.31 18.47
C ASP A 274 2.65 -19.52 17.16
N GLN A 275 1.44 -19.11 16.79
CA GLN A 275 1.10 -18.37 15.58
C GLN A 275 1.52 -19.06 14.26
N SER A 276 1.64 -20.38 14.26
CA SER A 276 1.89 -21.14 13.03
C SER A 276 0.60 -21.45 12.25
N VAL A 277 0.75 -21.58 10.94
CA VAL A 277 -0.33 -21.94 10.02
C VAL A 277 0.05 -23.20 9.26
N LEU A 278 -0.87 -24.15 9.18
CA LEU A 278 -0.70 -25.37 8.40
C LEU A 278 -1.88 -25.55 7.44
N SER A 279 -1.61 -25.70 6.15
CA SER A 279 -2.68 -25.77 5.14
C SER A 279 -2.41 -26.61 3.90
N GLY A 280 -3.41 -27.40 3.48
CA GLY A 280 -3.43 -28.07 2.18
C GLY A 280 -2.66 -29.38 2.09
N PHE A 281 -2.57 -30.13 3.19
CA PHE A 281 -1.85 -31.41 3.25
C PHE A 281 -2.77 -32.58 3.61
N ASN A 282 -2.39 -33.76 3.15
CA ASN A 282 -2.88 -35.03 3.70
C ASN A 282 -1.80 -35.57 4.64
N LEU A 283 -2.17 -35.94 5.86
CA LEU A 283 -1.25 -36.48 6.85
C LEU A 283 -1.71 -37.86 7.31
N THR A 284 -0.83 -38.84 7.25
CA THR A 284 -1.03 -40.16 7.83
C THR A 284 -0.05 -40.36 8.98
N SER A 285 -0.54 -40.59 10.20
CA SER A 285 0.31 -40.93 11.35
C SER A 285 0.04 -42.35 11.81
N ASN A 286 1.11 -43.15 11.85
CA ASN A 286 1.09 -44.53 12.34
C ASN A 286 1.96 -44.72 13.59
N ASN A 287 2.58 -43.65 14.10
CA ASN A 287 3.49 -43.70 15.22
C ASN A 287 3.40 -42.39 16.04
N GLY A 288 2.34 -42.30 16.85
CA GLY A 288 1.98 -41.10 17.61
C GLY A 288 0.77 -40.36 17.06
N PRO A 289 0.53 -39.11 17.52
CA PRO A 289 -0.56 -38.28 17.03
C PRO A 289 -0.35 -37.83 15.58
N GLY A 290 -1.40 -37.39 14.90
CA GLY A 290 -1.26 -36.70 13.61
C GLY A 290 -0.64 -35.32 13.80
N ILE A 291 -1.38 -34.45 14.48
CA ILE A 291 -0.92 -33.12 14.87
C ILE A 291 -0.81 -33.01 16.39
N ILE A 292 0.26 -32.36 16.85
CA ILE A 292 0.51 -32.02 18.24
C ILE A 292 0.49 -30.50 18.39
N VAL A 293 -0.24 -30.03 19.41
CA VAL A 293 -0.32 -28.62 19.78
C VAL A 293 -0.16 -28.54 21.30
N ARG A 294 0.93 -27.91 21.77
CA ARG A 294 1.30 -27.88 23.19
C ARG A 294 1.77 -26.51 23.64
N ASP A 295 1.28 -26.05 24.78
CA ASP A 295 1.81 -24.88 25.52
C ASP A 295 1.88 -23.59 24.67
N ILE A 296 0.87 -23.37 23.81
CA ILE A 296 0.89 -22.29 22.81
C ILE A 296 -0.37 -21.42 22.82
N GLY A 297 -0.27 -20.24 22.20
CA GLY A 297 -1.32 -19.24 22.10
C GLY A 297 -2.24 -19.47 20.90
N GLU A 298 -1.74 -19.30 19.68
CA GLU A 298 -2.63 -19.20 18.51
C GLU A 298 -2.22 -20.12 17.36
N ILE A 299 -3.15 -20.85 16.73
CA ILE A 299 -2.88 -21.73 15.58
C ILE A 299 -4.01 -21.69 14.59
N THR A 300 -3.66 -21.80 13.30
CA THR A 300 -4.62 -22.10 12.24
C THR A 300 -4.24 -23.38 11.50
N ILE A 301 -5.17 -24.35 11.47
CA ILE A 301 -5.13 -25.53 10.62
C ILE A 301 -6.26 -25.41 9.61
N ARG A 302 -5.98 -25.51 8.31
CA ARG A 302 -7.05 -25.41 7.30
C ARG A 302 -6.85 -26.30 6.09
N ASP A 303 -7.96 -26.80 5.53
CA ASP A 303 -7.97 -27.59 4.30
C ASP A 303 -7.04 -28.81 4.38
N ILE A 304 -7.08 -29.52 5.50
CA ILE A 304 -6.21 -30.67 5.80
C ILE A 304 -7.04 -31.93 6.00
N ASN A 305 -6.50 -33.06 5.55
CA ASN A 305 -7.02 -34.37 5.91
C ASN A 305 -5.99 -35.13 6.74
N ILE A 306 -6.34 -35.50 7.96
CA ILE A 306 -5.49 -36.32 8.83
C ILE A 306 -6.13 -37.67 9.05
N THR A 307 -5.32 -38.72 8.97
CA THR A 307 -5.66 -40.06 9.46
C THR A 307 -4.59 -40.53 10.42
N SER A 308 -4.97 -40.84 11.65
CA SER A 308 -4.07 -41.41 12.66
C SER A 308 -4.59 -42.76 13.13
N SER A 309 -3.68 -43.71 13.34
CA SER A 309 -4.02 -45.06 13.83
C SER A 309 -3.28 -45.50 15.08
N SER A 310 -2.37 -44.67 15.60
CA SER A 310 -1.57 -44.98 16.79
C SER A 310 -1.96 -44.15 18.01
N GLU A 311 -2.15 -42.84 17.85
CA GLU A 311 -2.75 -41.95 18.86
C GLU A 311 -3.74 -40.99 18.20
N ALA A 312 -4.25 -40.00 18.94
CA ALA A 312 -5.27 -39.09 18.44
C ALA A 312 -4.87 -38.40 17.13
N ALA A 313 -5.83 -38.18 16.21
CA ALA A 313 -5.55 -37.41 15.00
C ALA A 313 -5.08 -35.98 15.32
N LEU A 314 -5.66 -35.38 16.35
CA LEU A 314 -5.22 -34.12 16.94
C LEU A 314 -5.07 -34.26 18.46
N LEU A 315 -3.89 -33.88 18.95
CA LEU A 315 -3.57 -33.79 20.37
C LEU A 315 -3.36 -32.31 20.76
N LEU A 316 -4.16 -31.84 21.72
CA LEU A 316 -4.09 -30.49 22.28
C LEU A 316 -3.74 -30.57 23.77
N GLU A 317 -2.69 -29.89 24.23
CA GLU A 317 -2.33 -29.84 25.64
C GLU A 317 -1.92 -28.42 26.06
N ASN A 318 -2.52 -27.91 27.15
CA ASN A 318 -2.17 -26.61 27.74
C ASN A 318 -2.24 -25.44 26.75
N THR A 319 -3.31 -25.35 26.00
CA THR A 319 -3.49 -24.31 24.97
C THR A 319 -3.98 -23.03 25.64
N THR A 320 -3.27 -21.92 25.44
CA THR A 320 -3.52 -20.66 26.16
C THR A 320 -4.24 -19.59 25.32
N GLY A 321 -4.33 -19.73 24.00
CA GLY A 321 -5.11 -18.84 23.14
C GLY A 321 -6.11 -19.62 22.28
N THR A 322 -6.19 -19.29 20.99
CA THR A 322 -7.21 -19.81 20.07
C THR A 322 -6.64 -20.75 19.03
N ILE A 323 -7.20 -21.96 18.98
CA ILE A 323 -6.92 -22.94 17.93
C ILE A 323 -8.09 -22.94 16.96
N THR A 324 -7.80 -22.64 15.70
CA THR A 324 -8.80 -22.56 14.64
C THR A 324 -8.56 -23.67 13.62
N ILE A 325 -9.60 -24.46 13.36
CA ILE A 325 -9.59 -25.57 12.40
C ILE A 325 -10.70 -25.34 11.38
N ILE A 326 -10.32 -25.19 10.12
CA ILE A 326 -11.24 -24.81 9.04
C ILE A 326 -11.19 -25.87 7.93
N ASN A 327 -12.34 -26.29 7.42
CA ASN A 327 -12.43 -27.17 6.24
C ASN A 327 -11.52 -28.41 6.31
N SER A 328 -11.33 -28.97 7.51
CA SER A 328 -10.36 -30.05 7.74
C SER A 328 -11.05 -31.30 8.27
N THR A 329 -10.60 -32.47 7.80
CA THR A 329 -11.11 -33.76 8.27
C THR A 329 -10.06 -34.42 9.16
N LEU A 330 -10.40 -34.68 10.42
CA LEU A 330 -9.50 -35.34 11.38
C LEU A 330 -10.03 -36.72 11.71
N THR A 331 -9.33 -37.76 11.26
CA THR A 331 -9.76 -39.16 11.40
C THR A 331 -8.87 -39.93 12.35
N GLY A 332 -9.44 -40.42 13.45
CA GLY A 332 -8.83 -41.45 14.29
C GLY A 332 -9.39 -42.83 13.94
N ASP A 333 -8.55 -43.72 13.41
CA ASP A 333 -8.89 -45.12 13.09
C ASP A 333 -8.29 -46.07 14.13
N GLY A 334 -9.14 -46.66 14.98
CA GLY A 334 -8.70 -47.39 16.18
C GLY A 334 -8.35 -46.50 17.37
N VAL A 335 -8.39 -45.17 17.18
CA VAL A 335 -7.97 -44.14 18.14
C VAL A 335 -8.94 -42.95 18.15
N PRO A 336 -8.87 -42.04 19.15
CA PRO A 336 -9.69 -40.84 19.17
C PRO A 336 -9.43 -39.91 17.97
N ALA A 337 -10.44 -39.16 17.54
CA ALA A 337 -10.24 -38.07 16.57
C ALA A 337 -9.52 -36.88 17.20
N LEU A 338 -9.87 -36.58 18.46
CA LEU A 338 -9.35 -35.45 19.21
C LEU A 338 -9.15 -35.83 20.67
N VAL A 339 -7.98 -35.51 21.20
CA VAL A 339 -7.69 -35.50 22.64
C VAL A 339 -7.22 -34.12 23.01
N GLY A 340 -7.91 -33.48 23.95
CA GLY A 340 -7.56 -32.16 24.44
C GLY A 340 -7.52 -32.09 25.95
N THR A 341 -6.47 -31.47 26.50
CA THR A 341 -6.30 -31.21 27.94
C THR A 341 -5.94 -29.74 28.18
N ASN A 342 -6.55 -29.11 29.18
CA ASN A 342 -6.35 -27.69 29.52
C ASN A 342 -6.53 -26.79 28.29
N ILE A 343 -7.74 -26.77 27.74
CA ILE A 343 -8.08 -26.06 26.50
C ILE A 343 -8.61 -24.67 26.83
N ASN A 344 -8.07 -23.62 26.21
CA ASN A 344 -8.65 -22.28 26.28
C ASN A 344 -9.73 -22.14 25.20
N ASN A 345 -9.34 -21.88 23.95
CA ASN A 345 -10.30 -21.76 22.85
C ASN A 345 -9.99 -22.74 21.70
N LEU A 346 -11.01 -23.42 21.21
CA LEU A 346 -10.95 -24.30 20.04
C LEU A 346 -12.19 -24.08 19.18
N THR A 347 -11.99 -23.86 17.89
CA THR A 347 -13.07 -23.73 16.92
C THR A 347 -12.82 -24.66 15.74
N VAL A 348 -13.77 -25.55 15.47
CA VAL A 348 -13.76 -26.47 14.32
C VAL A 348 -14.96 -26.16 13.43
N THR A 349 -14.72 -25.63 12.23
CA THR A 349 -15.75 -25.15 11.30
C THR A 349 -15.54 -25.69 9.89
N GLY A 350 -16.62 -26.13 9.23
CA GLY A 350 -16.56 -26.65 7.86
C GLY A 350 -15.77 -27.96 7.68
N GLY A 351 -15.27 -28.53 8.77
CA GLY A 351 -14.54 -29.79 8.84
C GLY A 351 -15.33 -30.91 9.50
N ASN A 352 -14.73 -32.09 9.68
CA ASN A 352 -15.35 -33.24 10.36
C ASN A 352 -14.35 -33.90 11.31
N LEU A 353 -14.79 -34.20 12.54
CA LEU A 353 -14.06 -35.06 13.48
C LEU A 353 -14.60 -36.48 13.37
N ILE A 354 -13.79 -37.40 12.85
CA ILE A 354 -14.17 -38.79 12.62
C ILE A 354 -13.38 -39.71 13.56
N SER A 355 -14.07 -40.50 14.40
CA SER A 355 -13.43 -41.57 15.15
C SER A 355 -14.12 -42.90 14.87
N THR A 356 -13.35 -43.91 14.45
CA THR A 356 -13.86 -45.23 14.11
C THR A 356 -13.14 -46.28 14.94
N ASN A 357 -13.90 -47.18 15.58
CA ASN A 357 -13.39 -48.30 16.38
C ASN A 357 -12.35 -47.89 17.46
N SER A 358 -12.45 -46.66 18.01
CA SER A 358 -11.50 -46.18 19.02
C SER A 358 -11.42 -47.15 20.19
N THR A 359 -10.21 -47.57 20.55
CA THR A 359 -9.93 -48.40 21.73
C THR A 359 -10.25 -47.70 23.06
N THR A 360 -10.47 -46.38 23.02
CA THR A 360 -10.86 -45.57 24.18
C THR A 360 -12.15 -44.79 23.88
N ASN A 361 -12.13 -43.46 24.01
CA ASN A 361 -13.25 -42.60 23.62
C ASN A 361 -13.12 -42.17 22.16
N GLY A 362 -14.19 -41.74 21.52
CA GLY A 362 -14.12 -41.14 20.19
C GLY A 362 -13.47 -39.75 20.22
N ILE A 363 -13.86 -38.93 21.20
CA ILE A 363 -13.26 -37.62 21.51
C ILE A 363 -13.07 -37.54 23.03
N THR A 364 -11.94 -36.98 23.48
CA THR A 364 -11.68 -36.69 24.90
C THR A 364 -11.32 -35.22 25.08
N LEU A 365 -12.03 -34.51 25.96
CA LEU A 365 -11.75 -33.13 26.31
C LEU A 365 -11.72 -32.98 27.84
N ASP A 366 -10.65 -32.42 28.37
CA ASP A 366 -10.50 -32.16 29.80
C ASP A 366 -9.99 -30.73 30.05
N GLY A 367 -10.55 -30.05 31.04
CA GLY A 367 -10.06 -28.74 31.46
C GLY A 367 -10.38 -27.62 30.46
N ILE A 368 -11.64 -27.49 30.03
CA ILE A 368 -12.06 -26.41 29.13
C ILE A 368 -12.28 -25.12 29.94
N THR A 369 -11.48 -24.10 29.66
CA THR A 369 -11.49 -22.81 30.37
C THR A 369 -12.12 -21.67 29.57
N GLY A 370 -11.98 -21.67 28.24
CA GLY A 370 -12.57 -20.69 27.33
C GLY A 370 -13.74 -21.26 26.52
N ALA A 371 -13.76 -21.05 25.21
CA ALA A 371 -14.82 -21.51 24.32
C ALA A 371 -14.36 -22.64 23.39
N VAL A 372 -15.05 -23.77 23.43
CA VAL A 372 -14.86 -24.90 22.50
C VAL A 372 -16.10 -25.06 21.66
N ASP A 373 -15.97 -24.82 20.35
CA ASP A 373 -17.02 -24.94 19.35
C ASP A 373 -16.63 -25.99 18.31
N ILE A 374 -17.37 -27.09 18.26
CA ILE A 374 -17.11 -28.18 17.31
C ILE A 374 -18.41 -28.54 16.60
N SER A 375 -18.40 -28.46 15.28
CA SER A 375 -19.47 -28.96 14.41
C SER A 375 -19.04 -30.20 13.66
N GLU A 376 -20.01 -31.02 13.24
CA GLU A 376 -19.83 -32.19 12.37
C GLU A 376 -18.89 -33.23 13.01
N ILE A 377 -19.48 -34.10 13.81
CA ILE A 377 -18.77 -35.15 14.54
C ILE A 377 -19.33 -36.51 14.12
N THR A 378 -18.46 -37.41 13.69
CA THR A 378 -18.84 -38.79 13.35
C THR A 378 -18.07 -39.78 14.21
N ILE A 379 -18.74 -40.44 15.14
CA ILE A 379 -18.11 -41.42 16.03
C ILE A 379 -18.81 -42.77 15.87
N THR A 380 -18.03 -43.80 15.58
CA THR A 380 -18.53 -45.16 15.33
C THR A 380 -17.76 -46.18 16.16
N ASN A 381 -18.48 -47.00 16.92
CA ASN A 381 -17.96 -48.11 17.75
C ASN A 381 -16.81 -47.74 18.71
N PRO A 382 -16.90 -46.65 19.49
CA PRO A 382 -15.92 -46.41 20.55
C PRO A 382 -16.04 -47.50 21.62
N GLN A 383 -14.91 -48.00 22.12
CA GLN A 383 -14.89 -49.04 23.17
C GLN A 383 -15.25 -48.48 24.55
N ARG A 384 -15.16 -47.15 24.74
CA ARG A 384 -15.64 -46.44 25.94
C ARG A 384 -16.77 -45.48 25.55
N HIS A 385 -16.59 -44.17 25.78
CA HIS A 385 -17.60 -43.16 25.47
C HIS A 385 -17.43 -42.65 24.05
N GLY A 386 -18.52 -42.27 23.39
CA GLY A 386 -18.44 -41.45 22.17
C GLY A 386 -17.61 -40.20 22.42
N ILE A 387 -18.10 -39.34 23.31
CA ILE A 387 -17.42 -38.11 23.71
C ILE A 387 -17.29 -38.14 25.23
N ALA A 388 -16.07 -37.99 25.73
CA ALA A 388 -15.78 -37.84 27.15
C ALA A 388 -15.34 -36.40 27.43
N VAL A 389 -16.04 -35.72 28.33
CA VAL A 389 -15.74 -34.34 28.70
C VAL A 389 -15.65 -34.22 30.21
N THR A 390 -14.57 -33.63 30.72
CA THR A 390 -14.37 -33.35 32.14
C THR A 390 -13.89 -31.92 32.36
N ASN A 391 -14.15 -31.38 33.57
CA ASN A 391 -13.65 -30.08 34.02
C ASN A 391 -13.91 -28.91 33.05
N VAL A 392 -15.18 -28.63 32.76
CA VAL A 392 -15.58 -27.48 31.93
C VAL A 392 -15.94 -26.31 32.84
N THR A 393 -15.13 -25.25 32.82
CA THR A 393 -15.45 -23.96 33.46
C THR A 393 -15.88 -22.91 32.44
N GLY A 394 -15.51 -23.09 31.18
CA GLY A 394 -15.90 -22.24 30.06
C GLY A 394 -17.18 -22.71 29.36
N SER A 395 -17.21 -22.62 28.04
CA SER A 395 -18.32 -23.08 27.19
C SER A 395 -17.89 -24.19 26.25
N LEU A 396 -18.79 -25.15 26.04
CA LEU A 396 -18.60 -26.25 25.10
C LEU A 396 -19.87 -26.39 24.26
N ASN A 397 -19.75 -26.17 22.96
CA ASN A 397 -20.81 -26.38 21.98
C ASN A 397 -20.40 -27.49 21.03
N LEU A 398 -21.19 -28.56 21.02
CA LEU A 398 -21.04 -29.69 20.10
C LEU A 398 -22.30 -29.75 19.23
N ALA A 399 -22.15 -29.58 17.91
CA ALA A 399 -23.26 -29.54 16.97
C ALA A 399 -23.11 -30.59 15.86
N ASN A 400 -24.24 -31.03 15.30
CA ASN A 400 -24.30 -31.95 14.16
C ASN A 400 -23.46 -33.23 14.36
N GLY A 401 -23.66 -33.91 15.49
CA GLY A 401 -22.95 -35.14 15.82
C GLY A 401 -23.76 -36.41 15.52
N GLN A 402 -23.13 -37.40 14.90
CA GLN A 402 -23.60 -38.78 14.83
C GLN A 402 -22.69 -39.66 15.68
N ILE A 403 -23.25 -40.28 16.72
CA ILE A 403 -22.56 -41.28 17.55
C ILE A 403 -23.31 -42.60 17.42
N SER A 404 -22.61 -43.65 17.02
CA SER A 404 -23.18 -44.99 16.84
C SER A 404 -22.27 -46.06 17.46
N GLY A 405 -22.87 -47.14 17.97
CA GLY A 405 -22.12 -48.26 18.55
C GLY A 405 -21.34 -47.97 19.83
N SER A 406 -21.62 -46.86 20.52
CA SER A 406 -21.01 -46.56 21.82
C SER A 406 -21.60 -47.47 22.89
N ALA A 407 -20.74 -48.04 23.74
CA ALA A 407 -21.19 -48.63 25.00
C ALA A 407 -21.84 -47.51 25.86
N ALA A 408 -22.98 -47.83 26.47
CA ALA A 408 -23.78 -46.89 27.28
C ALA A 408 -23.08 -46.51 28.59
#